data_AF-A0A7S0BY62-F1
#
_entry.id   AF-A0A7S0BY62-F1
#
_cell.length_a   1.000
_cell.length_b   1.000
_cell.length_c   1.000
_cell.angle_alpha   90.00
_cell.angle_beta   90.00
_cell.angle_gamma   90.00
#
_symmetry.space_group_name_H-M   'P 1'
#
loop_
_entity.id
_entity.type
_entity.pdbx_description
1 polymer ?
#
loop_
_entity_poly.entity_id
_entity_poly.type
_entity_poly.pdbx_seq_one_letter_code
_entity_poly.pdbx_strand_id
1 'polypeptide(L)'
;GKLRKTLSKLQSSKSSTSESNDAILNETLTEFTRALIESDVNVKICMTMRDNIKAQVLEELEDEEANNSSSKKGNNNSKDLGKVIQRAVVNELISMLTPKNPTTGEVIQPYQLKRNKPNVILFVGLQ
;
A
#
# COMPACT_ATOMS: atom_id res chain seq x y z
N GLY A 1 -3.62 16.75 -1.75
CA GLY A 1 -2.40 16.05 -1.34
C GLY A 1 -1.68 15.49 -2.55
N LYS A 2 -0.34 15.44 -2.50
CA LYS A 2 0.51 14.88 -3.55
C LYS A 2 0.09 13.44 -3.91
N LEU A 3 -0.20 12.62 -2.90
CA LEU A 3 -0.71 11.24 -3.02
C LEU A 3 -1.96 11.08 -3.89
N ARG A 4 -2.94 11.98 -3.74
CA ARG A 4 -4.16 11.93 -4.56
C ARG A 4 -3.85 12.23 -6.02
N LYS A 5 -2.93 13.18 -6.27
CA LYS A 5 -2.50 13.55 -7.62
C LYS A 5 -1.74 12.39 -8.27
N THR A 6 -0.81 11.74 -7.57
CA THR A 6 -0.03 10.60 -8.09
C THR A 6 -0.93 9.42 -8.47
N LEU A 7 -1.84 9.03 -7.59
CA LEU A 7 -2.79 7.94 -7.86
C LEU A 7 -3.78 8.30 -8.97
N SER A 8 -4.28 9.54 -9.00
CA SER A 8 -5.14 10.00 -10.10
C SER A 8 -4.41 10.09 -11.44
N LYS A 9 -3.10 10.42 -11.42
CA LYS A 9 -2.23 10.44 -12.60
C LYS A 9 -2.02 9.02 -13.10
N LEU A 10 -1.76 8.06 -12.21
CA LEU A 10 -1.67 6.63 -12.56
C LEU A 10 -2.97 6.07 -13.16
N GLN A 11 -4.13 6.53 -12.67
CA GLN A 11 -5.43 6.13 -13.22
C GLN A 11 -5.77 6.82 -14.56
N SER A 12 -5.20 8.00 -14.83
CA SER A 12 -5.51 8.82 -16.03
C SER A 12 -4.43 8.78 -17.12
N SER A 13 -3.20 8.36 -16.81
CA SER A 13 -2.05 8.41 -17.73
C SER A 13 -2.12 7.44 -18.91
N LYS A 14 -3.21 6.67 -19.07
CA LYS A 14 -3.25 5.52 -19.98
C LYS A 14 -3.95 5.75 -21.33
N SER A 15 -4.02 6.99 -21.81
CA SER A 15 -4.52 7.26 -23.16
C SER A 15 -3.44 7.51 -24.21
N SER A 16 -2.16 7.70 -23.86
CA SER A 16 -1.21 8.28 -24.85
C SER A 16 0.26 7.85 -24.83
N THR A 17 0.78 7.08 -23.88
CA THR A 17 2.24 6.79 -23.85
C THR A 17 2.59 5.31 -23.71
N SER A 18 3.41 4.84 -24.64
CA SER A 18 3.99 3.51 -24.78
C SER A 18 5.18 3.28 -23.83
N GLU A 19 5.06 3.69 -22.58
CA GLU A 19 6.10 3.48 -21.58
C GLU A 19 5.94 2.10 -20.93
N SER A 20 7.04 1.38 -20.73
CA SER A 20 7.04 0.08 -20.07
C SER A 20 6.43 0.18 -18.67
N ASN A 21 5.56 -0.77 -18.32
CA ASN A 21 4.83 -0.79 -17.04
C ASN A 21 5.75 -0.61 -15.81
N ASP A 22 6.97 -1.15 -15.85
CA ASP A 22 7.98 -1.04 -14.79
C ASP A 22 8.49 0.39 -14.56
N ALA A 23 8.60 1.18 -15.63
CA ALA A 23 9.04 2.57 -15.53
C ALA A 23 7.99 3.39 -14.78
N ILE A 24 6.72 3.21 -15.15
CA ILE A 24 5.56 3.87 -14.52
C ILE A 24 5.44 3.45 -13.04
N LEU A 25 5.62 2.17 -12.73
CA LEU A 25 5.63 1.67 -11.35
C LEU A 25 6.73 2.33 -10.53
N ASN A 26 7.95 2.37 -11.06
CA ASN A 26 9.08 2.95 -10.33
C ASN A 26 8.91 4.46 -10.11
N GLU A 27 8.47 5.20 -11.13
CA GLU A 27 8.20 6.64 -11.01
C GLU A 27 7.14 6.91 -9.94
N THR A 28 6.00 6.20 -10.01
CA THR A 28 4.91 6.39 -9.05
C THR A 28 5.30 6.03 -7.62
N LEU A 29 6.04 4.93 -7.42
CA LEU A 29 6.56 4.58 -6.11
C LEU A 29 7.57 5.61 -5.59
N THR A 30 8.44 6.17 -6.44
CA THR A 30 9.37 7.23 -5.99
C THR A 30 8.64 8.51 -5.57
N GLU A 31 7.61 8.93 -6.29
CA GLU A 31 6.81 10.09 -5.93
C GLU A 31 6.02 9.84 -4.62
N PHE A 32 5.52 8.62 -4.43
CA PHE A 32 4.83 8.18 -3.22
C PHE A 32 5.76 8.18 -1.99
N THR A 33 6.92 7.53 -2.09
CA THR A 33 7.94 7.49 -1.02
C THR A 33 8.41 8.90 -0.68
N ARG A 34 8.64 9.76 -1.68
CA ARG A 34 9.03 11.16 -1.44
C ARG A 34 7.97 11.94 -0.67
N ALA A 35 6.69 11.78 -1.03
CA ALA A 35 5.58 12.42 -0.34
C ALA A 35 5.44 11.95 1.12
N LEU A 36 5.71 10.68 1.41
CA LEU A 36 5.70 10.15 2.78
C LEU A 36 6.89 10.66 3.61
N ILE A 37 8.07 10.75 3.02
CA ILE A 37 9.26 11.32 3.69
C ILE A 37 9.03 12.80 4.02
N GLU A 38 8.39 13.56 3.12
CA GLU A 38 7.99 14.95 3.37
C GLU A 38 6.89 15.07 4.44
N SER A 39 6.18 13.99 4.75
CA SER A 39 5.16 13.94 5.81
C SER A 39 5.73 13.46 7.16
N ASP A 40 7.05 13.55 7.34
CA ASP A 40 7.78 13.14 8.56
C ASP A 40 7.63 11.65 8.93
N VAL A 41 7.38 10.78 7.95
CA VAL A 41 7.42 9.32 8.16
C VAL A 41 8.87 8.84 8.10
N ASN A 42 9.22 7.87 8.95
CA ASN A 42 10.57 7.32 9.01
C ASN A 42 11.02 6.73 7.67
N VAL A 43 12.11 7.28 7.11
CA VAL A 43 12.70 6.89 5.82
C VAL A 43 12.94 5.39 5.71
N LYS A 44 13.39 4.72 6.79
CA LYS A 44 13.65 3.28 6.78
C LYS A 44 12.38 2.49 6.47
N ILE A 45 11.28 2.86 7.11
CA ILE A 45 9.99 2.20 6.92
C ILE A 45 9.46 2.48 5.51
N CYS A 46 9.62 3.71 5.01
CA CYS A 46 9.22 4.06 3.65
C CYS A 46 9.98 3.26 2.58
N MET A 47 11.26 2.95 2.80
CA MET A 47 12.05 2.11 1.89
C MET A 47 11.60 0.65 1.93
N THR A 48 11.41 0.08 3.14
CA THR A 48 10.90 -1.29 3.28
C THR A 48 9.52 -1.46 2.63
N MET A 49 8.61 -0.50 2.85
CA MET A 49 7.29 -0.49 2.24
C MET A 49 7.36 -0.43 0.70
N ARG A 50 8.29 0.35 0.13
CA ARG A 50 8.49 0.42 -1.32
C ARG A 50 8.90 -0.94 -1.90
N ASP A 51 9.82 -1.64 -1.23
CA ASP A 51 10.30 -2.94 -1.69
C ASP A 51 9.21 -4.01 -1.56
N ASN A 52 8.42 -3.98 -0.48
CA ASN A 52 7.27 -4.86 -0.28
C ASN A 52 6.18 -4.66 -1.35
N ILE A 53 5.86 -3.41 -1.70
CA ILE A 53 4.86 -3.12 -2.76
C ILE A 53 5.35 -3.63 -4.12
N LYS A 54 6.65 -3.50 -4.43
CA LYS A 54 7.20 -4.06 -5.67
C LYS A 54 7.07 -5.57 -5.72
N ALA A 55 7.38 -6.25 -4.62
CA ALA A 55 7.23 -7.71 -4.53
C ALA A 55 5.77 -8.15 -4.72
N GLN A 56 4.82 -7.50 -4.04
CA GLN A 56 3.39 -7.79 -4.16
C GLN A 56 2.85 -7.56 -5.58
N VAL A 57 3.27 -6.48 -6.24
CA VAL A 57 2.84 -6.19 -7.61
C VAL A 57 3.44 -7.18 -8.61
N LEU A 58 4.68 -7.64 -8.41
CA LEU A 58 5.28 -8.67 -9.25
C LEU A 58 4.54 -10.01 -9.09
N GLU A 59 4.26 -10.42 -7.85
CA GLU A 59 3.50 -11.64 -7.54
C GLU A 59 2.09 -11.60 -8.15
N GLU A 60 1.35 -10.50 -7.98
CA GLU A 60 0.00 -10.36 -8.55
C GLU A 60 0.00 -10.32 -10.10
N LEU A 61 1.09 -9.87 -10.74
CA LEU A 61 1.22 -9.91 -12.20
C LEU A 61 1.53 -11.32 -12.72
N GLU A 62 2.38 -12.07 -12.03
CA GLU A 62 2.69 -13.47 -12.35
C GLU A 62 1.44 -14.37 -12.18
N ASP A 63 0.65 -14.16 -11.13
CA ASP A 63 -0.59 -14.90 -10.87
C ASP A 63 -1.69 -14.62 -11.91
N GLU A 64 -1.80 -13.38 -12.39
CA GLU A 64 -2.73 -13.01 -13.47
C GLU A 64 -2.32 -13.64 -14.81
N GLU A 65 -1.02 -13.75 -15.11
CA GLU A 65 -0.54 -14.43 -16.32
C GLU A 65 -0.85 -15.94 -16.29
N ALA A 66 -0.80 -16.58 -15.12
CA ALA A 66 -1.11 -18.00 -14.95
C ALA A 66 -2.63 -18.29 -15.07
N ASN A 67 -3.49 -17.44 -14.49
CA ASN A 67 -4.94 -17.67 -14.42
C ASN A 67 -5.72 -17.27 -15.70
N ASN A 68 -5.16 -16.41 -16.55
CA ASN A 68 -5.80 -15.96 -17.79
C ASN A 68 -5.71 -16.97 -18.97
N SER A 69 -5.21 -18.18 -18.74
CA SER A 69 -5.25 -19.29 -19.72
C SER A 69 -6.63 -19.96 -19.86
N SER A 70 -7.65 -19.59 -19.06
CA SER A 70 -8.94 -20.31 -19.05
C SER A 70 -10.24 -19.46 -19.07
N SER A 71 -10.20 -18.12 -19.06
CA SER A 71 -11.46 -17.35 -19.14
C SER A 71 -11.43 -16.13 -20.06
N LYS A 72 -12.25 -16.26 -21.10
CA LYS A 72 -12.54 -15.34 -22.18
C LYS A 72 -13.28 -14.09 -21.67
N LYS A 73 -12.58 -12.97 -21.45
CA LYS A 73 -13.18 -11.62 -21.49
C LYS A 73 -12.13 -10.59 -21.92
N GLY A 74 -12.40 -9.89 -23.02
CA GLY A 74 -11.39 -9.16 -23.79
C GLY A 74 -10.81 -7.88 -23.18
N ASN A 75 -9.60 -7.56 -23.66
CA ASN A 75 -9.01 -6.23 -23.83
C ASN A 75 -9.19 -5.20 -22.71
N ASN A 76 -8.76 -5.50 -21.48
CA ASN A 76 -8.58 -4.47 -20.44
C ASN A 76 -7.31 -4.64 -19.57
N ASN A 77 -6.32 -5.43 -19.98
CA ASN A 77 -5.06 -5.71 -19.22
C ASN A 77 -4.37 -4.46 -18.65
N SER A 78 -4.65 -3.30 -19.25
CA SER A 78 -4.01 -2.04 -18.93
C SER A 78 -4.76 -1.24 -17.85
N LYS A 79 -6.09 -1.41 -17.70
CA LYS A 79 -6.90 -0.78 -16.63
C LYS A 79 -6.71 -1.44 -15.27
N ASP A 80 -6.22 -2.67 -15.26
CA ASP A 80 -6.06 -3.44 -14.04
C ASP A 80 -4.77 -3.09 -13.32
N LEU A 81 -3.66 -2.81 -14.03
CA LEU A 81 -2.38 -2.46 -13.40
C LEU A 81 -2.47 -1.26 -12.43
N GLY A 82 -3.15 -0.17 -12.83
CA GLY A 82 -3.31 0.99 -11.95
C GLY A 82 -4.12 0.68 -10.69
N LYS A 83 -5.10 -0.24 -10.80
CA LYS A 83 -5.90 -0.72 -9.66
C LYS A 83 -5.14 -1.71 -8.80
N VAL A 84 -4.35 -2.58 -9.42
CA VAL A 84 -3.43 -3.54 -8.78
C VAL A 84 -2.43 -2.78 -7.92
N ILE A 85 -1.72 -1.81 -8.50
CA ILE A 85 -0.77 -0.95 -7.76
C ILE A 85 -1.50 -0.21 -6.64
N GLN A 86 -2.67 0.38 -6.91
CA GLN A 86 -3.42 1.08 -5.87
C GLN A 86 -3.84 0.14 -4.73
N ARG A 87 -4.27 -1.08 -5.04
CA ARG A 87 -4.68 -2.08 -4.06
C ARG A 87 -3.49 -2.55 -3.23
N ALA A 88 -2.36 -2.86 -3.87
CA ALA A 88 -1.13 -3.23 -3.19
C ALA A 88 -0.66 -2.13 -2.23
N VAL A 89 -0.66 -0.87 -2.68
CA VAL A 89 -0.32 0.29 -1.82
C VAL A 89 -1.26 0.39 -0.62
N VAL A 90 -2.57 0.26 -0.81
CA VAL A 90 -3.55 0.35 0.28
C VAL A 90 -3.40 -0.81 1.26
N ASN A 91 -3.23 -2.03 0.76
CA ASN A 91 -3.04 -3.22 1.59
C ASN A 91 -1.76 -3.11 2.43
N GLU A 92 -0.67 -2.64 1.84
CA GLU A 92 0.59 -2.45 2.55
C GLU A 92 0.47 -1.38 3.64
N LEU A 93 -0.19 -0.25 3.33
CA LEU A 93 -0.47 0.79 4.35
C LEU A 93 -1.31 0.24 5.51
N ILE A 94 -2.34 -0.57 5.21
CA ILE A 94 -3.15 -1.22 6.24
C ILE A 94 -2.29 -2.17 7.07
N SER A 95 -1.47 -2.99 6.42
CA SER A 95 -0.58 -3.95 7.09
C SER A 95 0.41 -3.26 8.04
N MET A 96 0.96 -2.12 7.62
CA MET A 96 1.89 -1.31 8.41
C MET A 96 1.21 -0.61 9.60
N LEU A 97 -0.01 -0.11 9.43
CA LEU A 97 -0.75 0.62 10.48
C LEU A 97 -1.49 -0.31 11.45
N THR A 98 -1.65 -1.59 11.10
CA THR A 98 -2.33 -2.56 11.97
C THR A 98 -1.41 -2.93 13.14
N PRO A 99 -1.80 -2.65 14.39
CA PRO A 99 -0.96 -2.97 15.54
C PRO A 99 -0.88 -4.49 15.73
N LYS A 100 0.33 -5.04 15.63
CA LYS A 100 0.61 -6.46 15.85
C LYS A 100 1.44 -6.63 17.11
N ASN A 101 1.14 -7.67 17.88
CA ASN A 101 1.96 -8.03 19.04
C ASN A 101 3.32 -8.53 18.54
N PRO A 102 4.45 -7.92 18.95
CA PRO A 102 5.77 -8.30 18.47
C PRO A 102 6.18 -9.74 18.84
N THR A 103 5.55 -10.33 19.85
CA THR A 103 5.88 -11.67 20.34
C THR A 103 4.95 -12.75 19.79
N THR A 104 3.67 -12.44 19.60
CA THR A 104 2.65 -13.43 19.17
C THR A 104 2.17 -13.25 17.74
N GLY A 105 2.48 -12.13 17.08
CA GLY A 105 2.03 -11.83 15.72
C GLY A 105 0.54 -11.49 15.59
N GLU A 106 -0.22 -11.55 16.69
CA GLU A 106 -1.65 -11.32 16.70
C GLU A 106 -2.00 -9.83 16.66
N VAL A 107 -3.16 -9.51 16.08
CA VAL A 107 -3.67 -8.13 16.02
C VAL A 107 -4.10 -7.69 17.42
N ILE A 108 -3.52 -6.60 17.90
CA ILE A 108 -3.84 -6.03 19.21
C ILE A 108 -5.19 -5.35 19.14
N GLN A 109 -6.14 -5.83 19.95
CA GLN A 109 -7.44 -5.19 20.09
C GLN A 109 -7.37 -3.98 21.04
N PRO A 110 -8.13 -2.91 20.76
CA PRO A 110 -8.22 -1.77 21.67
C PRO A 110 -8.66 -2.21 23.07
N TYR A 111 -8.05 -1.62 24.10
CA TYR A 111 -8.42 -1.92 25.49
C TYR A 111 -9.87 -1.50 25.77
N GLN A 112 -10.69 -2.44 26.25
CA GLN A 112 -12.06 -2.16 26.67
C GLN A 112 -12.14 -1.89 28.16
N LEU A 113 -12.67 -0.72 28.52
CA LEU A 113 -12.87 -0.31 29.91
C LEU A 113 -13.83 -1.26 30.62
N LYS A 114 -13.50 -1.67 31.85
CA LYS A 114 -14.34 -2.57 32.65
C LYS A 114 -15.41 -1.74 33.37
N ARG A 115 -16.68 -2.02 33.08
CA ARG A 115 -17.80 -1.41 33.79
C ARG A 115 -17.80 -1.83 35.26
N ASN A 116 -18.20 -0.93 36.16
CA ASN A 116 -18.27 -1.15 37.61
C ASN A 116 -16.94 -1.52 38.28
N LYS A 117 -15.80 -1.22 37.62
CA LYS A 117 -14.46 -1.35 38.20
C LYS A 117 -13.71 -0.02 37.99
N PRO A 118 -12.83 0.38 38.92
CA PRO A 118 -11.99 1.55 38.69
C PRO A 118 -11.04 1.29 37.52
N ASN A 119 -11.07 2.16 36.50
CA ASN A 119 -10.17 2.10 35.35
C ASN A 119 -9.15 3.24 35.48
N VAL A 120 -7.87 2.89 35.63
CA VAL A 120 -6.77 3.88 35.73
C VAL A 120 -6.08 3.96 34.36
N ILE A 121 -6.05 5.14 33.76
CA ILE A 121 -5.43 5.40 32.46
C ILE A 121 -4.25 6.35 32.67
N LEU A 122 -3.04 5.90 32.33
CA LEU A 122 -1.84 6.70 32.37
C LEU A 122 -1.53 7.22 30.95
N PHE A 123 -1.56 8.54 30.78
CA PHE A 123 -1.12 9.17 29.54
C PHE A 123 0.39 9.38 29.59
N VAL A 124 1.09 8.85 28.59
CA VAL A 124 2.52 9.03 28.38
C VAL A 124 2.74 9.58 26.98
N GLY A 125 3.78 10.39 26.80
CA GLY A 125 4.10 11.01 25.51
C GLY A 125 5.52 11.55 25.50
N LEU A 126 5.99 11.91 24.31
CA LEU A 126 7.21 12.71 24.16
C LEU A 126 6.93 14.14 24.65
N GLN A 127 7.96 14.81 25.18
CA GLN A 127 7.86 16.19 25.68
C GLN A 127 7.52 17.17 24.56
#